data_AF-A0AAW6PQS6-F1
#
_entry.id   AF-A0AAW6PQS6-F1
#
_cell.length_a   1.000
_cell.length_b   1.000
_cell.length_c   1.000
_cell.angle_alpha   90.00
_cell.angle_beta   90.00
_cell.angle_gamma   90.00
#
_symmetry.space_group_name_H-M   'P 1'
#
loop_
_entity.id
_entity.type
_entity.pdbx_description
1 polymer ?
#
loop_
_entity_poly.entity_id
_entity_poly.type
_entity_poly.pdbx_seq_one_letter_code
_entity_poly.pdbx_strand_id
1 'polypeptide(L)'
;VQEIDPLGWCSTNLGKNMGARKGDGMANHHLIPEEILSNPQYANMFERLKLVGFNGDGASNGIFLPGSKGLTQKINLPGHWSNHGKYTDVIESKVSNLSKMFEAGKLSDTQLVLGIGKIQNFAREGLEANRFVVDAITGRLL
;
A
#
# COMPACT_ATOMS: atom_id res chain seq x y z
N VAL A 1 -18.11 -17.62 -10.19
CA VAL A 1 -17.19 -16.87 -11.08
C VAL A 1 -16.56 -15.82 -10.20
N GLN A 2 -15.25 -15.86 -10.00
CA GLN A 2 -14.54 -14.95 -9.10
C GLN A 2 -14.40 -13.61 -9.83
N GLU A 3 -15.31 -12.67 -9.55
CA GLU A 3 -15.28 -11.34 -10.16
C GLU A 3 -14.09 -10.55 -9.61
N ILE A 4 -13.20 -10.23 -10.53
CA ILE A 4 -11.98 -9.46 -10.38
C ILE A 4 -12.35 -7.98 -10.36
N ASP A 5 -11.73 -7.27 -9.42
CA ASP A 5 -11.81 -5.83 -9.19
C ASP A 5 -11.88 -5.00 -10.49
N PRO A 6 -12.98 -4.27 -10.75
CA PRO A 6 -13.16 -3.51 -11.99
C PRO A 6 -12.19 -2.34 -12.17
N LEU A 7 -11.42 -1.96 -11.15
CA LEU A 7 -10.32 -0.98 -11.25
C LEU A 7 -8.97 -1.52 -10.68
N GLY A 8 -8.92 -2.80 -10.30
CA GLY A 8 -7.84 -3.45 -9.55
C GLY A 8 -6.66 -3.92 -10.38
N TRP A 9 -5.78 -2.99 -10.68
CA TRP A 9 -4.67 -3.26 -11.57
C TRP A 9 -3.43 -3.69 -10.76
N CYS A 10 -3.28 -5.02 -10.68
CA CYS A 10 -2.03 -5.76 -10.48
C CYS A 10 -1.57 -6.17 -9.06
N SER A 11 -2.50 -6.58 -8.18
CA SER A 11 -2.12 -7.25 -6.91
C SER A 11 -1.54 -8.67 -7.08
N THR A 12 -1.41 -9.18 -8.31
CA THR A 12 -0.90 -10.54 -8.59
C THR A 12 0.61 -10.64 -8.40
N ASN A 13 1.38 -9.67 -8.87
CA ASN A 13 2.84 -9.68 -8.71
C ASN A 13 3.22 -9.47 -7.25
N LEU A 14 2.59 -8.49 -6.60
CA LEU A 14 2.72 -8.29 -5.15
C LEU A 14 2.38 -9.58 -4.39
N GLY A 15 1.24 -10.20 -4.69
CA GLY A 15 0.82 -11.46 -4.07
C GLY A 15 1.84 -12.58 -4.21
N LYS A 16 2.40 -12.77 -5.42
CA LYS A 16 3.48 -13.75 -5.65
C LYS A 16 4.70 -13.44 -4.78
N ASN A 17 5.13 -12.18 -4.74
CA ASN A 17 6.31 -11.75 -3.98
C ASN A 17 6.09 -11.87 -2.46
N MET A 18 4.86 -11.71 -1.97
CA MET A 18 4.50 -11.91 -0.56
C MET A 18 4.24 -13.38 -0.19
N GLY A 19 4.13 -14.29 -1.17
CA GLY A 19 3.80 -15.69 -0.93
C GLY A 19 2.31 -15.94 -0.65
N ALA A 20 1.42 -15.26 -1.38
CA ALA A 20 -0.03 -15.40 -1.27
C ALA A 20 -0.49 -16.86 -1.40
N ARG A 21 -1.43 -17.26 -0.55
CA ARG A 21 -1.97 -18.62 -0.53
C ARG A 21 -3.38 -18.63 -1.10
N LYS A 22 -3.73 -19.69 -1.82
CA LYS A 22 -5.10 -19.85 -2.34
C LYS A 22 -6.01 -20.36 -1.23
N GLY A 23 -7.19 -19.74 -1.10
CA GLY A 23 -8.27 -20.21 -0.22
C GLY A 23 -8.15 -19.80 1.25
N ASP A 24 -7.20 -18.95 1.62
CA ASP A 24 -7.08 -18.42 3.00
C ASP A 24 -7.99 -17.20 3.26
N GLY A 25 -8.62 -16.66 2.21
CA GLY A 25 -9.53 -15.52 2.28
C GLY A 25 -8.82 -14.17 2.41
N MET A 26 -7.49 -14.12 2.31
CA MET A 26 -6.70 -12.89 2.37
C MET A 26 -6.56 -12.25 0.98
N ALA A 27 -6.51 -10.93 0.96
CA ALA A 27 -6.27 -10.10 -0.21
C ALA A 27 -4.91 -9.39 -0.09
N ASN A 28 -4.24 -9.23 -1.22
CA ASN A 28 -2.96 -8.53 -1.30
C ASN A 28 -3.22 -7.02 -1.32
N HIS A 29 -2.64 -6.28 -0.39
CA HIS A 29 -2.81 -4.83 -0.28
C HIS A 29 -1.46 -4.12 -0.37
N HIS A 30 -1.33 -3.16 -1.29
CA HIS A 30 -0.14 -2.32 -1.37
C HIS A 30 -0.11 -1.29 -0.22
N LEU A 31 1.05 -1.16 0.44
CA LEU A 31 1.26 -0.18 1.50
C LEU A 31 1.38 1.23 0.93
N ILE A 32 2.11 1.39 -0.17
CA ILE A 32 2.05 2.57 -1.03
C ILE A 32 1.17 2.20 -2.22
N PRO A 33 -0.07 2.74 -2.30
CA PRO A 33 -1.03 2.47 -3.37
C PRO A 33 -0.46 2.64 -4.78
N GLU A 34 -0.94 1.81 -5.72
CA GLU A 34 -0.55 1.85 -7.14
C GLU A 34 -0.88 3.21 -7.77
N GLU A 35 -1.98 3.85 -7.34
CA GLU A 35 -2.37 5.19 -7.77
C GLU A 35 -1.28 6.23 -7.45
N ILE A 36 -0.57 6.08 -6.33
CA ILE A 36 0.55 6.95 -5.97
C ILE A 36 1.82 6.55 -6.73
N LEU A 37 2.10 5.25 -6.88
CA LEU A 37 3.26 4.75 -7.62
C LEU A 37 3.24 5.15 -9.11
N SER A 38 2.04 5.25 -9.68
CA SER A 38 1.79 5.61 -11.08
C SER A 38 1.51 7.11 -11.30
N ASN A 39 1.37 7.91 -10.23
CA ASN A 39 1.10 9.33 -10.34
C ASN A 39 2.31 10.06 -10.98
N PRO A 40 2.14 10.75 -12.14
CA PRO A 40 3.21 11.47 -12.83
C PRO A 40 3.92 12.51 -11.96
N GLN A 41 3.23 13.06 -10.95
CA GLN A 41 3.82 14.01 -10.00
C GLN A 41 5.04 13.43 -9.27
N TYR A 42 5.05 12.12 -8.99
CA TYR A 42 6.10 11.46 -8.21
C TYR A 42 7.07 10.64 -9.08
N ALA A 43 6.92 10.68 -10.41
CA ALA A 43 7.63 9.82 -11.34
C ALA A 43 9.16 9.88 -11.15
N ASN A 44 9.74 11.08 -11.13
CA ASN A 44 11.19 11.27 -10.99
C ASN A 44 11.74 10.62 -9.70
N MET A 45 11.01 10.75 -8.59
CA MET A 45 11.40 10.15 -7.30
C MET A 45 11.32 8.63 -7.36
N PHE A 46 10.23 8.08 -7.90
CA PHE A 46 10.06 6.63 -7.99
C PHE A 46 11.00 5.99 -9.02
N GLU A 47 11.31 6.66 -10.12
CA GLU A 47 12.36 6.24 -11.06
C GLU A 47 13.72 6.18 -10.37
N ARG A 48 14.08 7.21 -9.58
CA ARG A 48 15.32 7.19 -8.81
C ARG A 48 15.34 6.05 -7.79
N LEU A 49 14.24 5.84 -7.06
CA LEU A 49 14.08 4.74 -6.12
C LEU A 49 14.26 3.37 -6.79
N LYS A 50 13.69 3.16 -7.99
CA LYS A 50 13.85 1.92 -8.76
C LYS A 50 15.31 1.63 -9.09
N LEU A 51 16.09 2.65 -9.47
CA LEU A 51 17.52 2.50 -9.76
C LEU A 51 18.35 2.05 -8.55
N VAL A 52 17.85 2.28 -7.33
CA VAL A 52 18.51 1.88 -6.08
C VAL A 52 17.80 0.71 -5.38
N GLY A 53 16.97 -0.04 -6.12
CA GLY A 53 16.43 -1.33 -5.69
C GLY A 53 15.03 -1.31 -5.10
N PHE A 54 14.33 -0.17 -5.09
CA PHE A 54 12.90 -0.15 -4.74
C PHE A 54 12.07 -0.90 -5.78
N ASN A 55 11.15 -1.74 -5.31
CA ASN A 55 10.15 -2.42 -6.13
C ASN A 55 8.76 -2.15 -5.54
N GLY A 56 7.89 -1.50 -6.31
CA GLY A 56 6.51 -1.20 -5.91
C GLY A 56 5.66 -2.45 -5.66
N ASP A 57 5.96 -3.54 -6.37
CA ASP A 57 5.36 -4.87 -6.17
C ASP A 57 6.20 -5.76 -5.24
N GLY A 58 7.26 -5.23 -4.64
CA GLY A 58 8.09 -5.97 -3.70
C GLY A 58 7.31 -6.30 -2.43
N ALA A 59 7.63 -7.42 -1.78
CA ALA A 59 6.98 -7.83 -0.53
C ALA A 59 7.05 -6.77 0.58
N SER A 60 8.10 -5.93 0.57
CA SER A 60 8.24 -4.80 1.51
C SER A 60 7.13 -3.76 1.37
N ASN A 61 6.51 -3.64 0.18
CA ASN A 61 5.40 -2.75 -0.09
C ASN A 61 4.03 -3.42 0.07
N GLY A 62 3.93 -4.59 0.69
CA GLY A 62 2.67 -5.32 0.76
C GLY A 62 2.30 -5.83 2.14
N ILE A 63 0.99 -5.99 2.35
CA ILE A 63 0.41 -6.66 3.51
C ILE A 63 -0.81 -7.48 3.07
N PHE A 64 -1.08 -8.57 3.76
CA PHE A 64 -2.32 -9.32 3.59
C PHE A 64 -3.42 -8.70 4.45
N LEU A 65 -4.55 -8.35 3.84
CA LEU A 65 -5.75 -7.89 4.53
C LEU A 65 -6.93 -8.86 4.29
N PRO A 66 -7.89 -8.96 5.22
CA PRO A 66 -9.09 -9.78 5.00
C PRO A 66 -9.83 -9.38 3.71
N GLY A 67 -10.10 -10.36 2.83
CA GLY A 67 -10.84 -10.16 1.59
C GLY A 67 -12.36 -10.20 1.74
N SER A 68 -12.89 -10.32 2.96
CA SER A 68 -14.34 -10.33 3.21
C SER A 68 -14.71 -9.83 4.60
N LYS A 69 -15.94 -9.30 4.72
CA LYS A 69 -16.53 -8.88 6.01
C LYS A 69 -16.47 -9.97 7.07
N GLY A 70 -16.81 -11.21 6.68
CA GLY A 70 -16.81 -12.34 7.61
C GLY A 70 -15.43 -12.69 8.16
N LEU A 71 -14.37 -12.42 7.40
CA LEU A 71 -12.99 -12.61 7.86
C LEU A 71 -12.53 -11.41 8.71
N THR A 72 -12.80 -10.17 8.30
CA THR A 72 -12.53 -8.95 9.10
C THR A 72 -13.14 -9.01 10.50
N GLN A 73 -14.29 -9.65 10.69
CA GLN A 73 -14.88 -9.80 12.03
C GLN A 73 -14.14 -10.81 12.92
N LYS A 74 -13.30 -11.68 12.34
CA LYS A 74 -12.54 -12.72 13.03
C LYS A 74 -11.08 -12.32 13.27
N ILE A 75 -10.51 -11.55 12.35
CA ILE A 75 -9.15 -11.04 12.44
C ILE A 75 -9.20 -9.52 12.56
N ASN A 76 -8.54 -8.96 13.58
CA ASN A 76 -8.56 -7.54 13.88
C ASN A 76 -7.70 -6.73 12.88
N LEU A 77 -8.07 -6.80 11.60
CA LEU A 77 -7.46 -6.11 10.47
C LEU A 77 -8.57 -5.55 9.57
N PRO A 78 -8.35 -4.38 8.94
CA PRO A 78 -9.33 -3.80 8.03
C PRO A 78 -9.49 -4.64 6.77
N GLY A 79 -10.69 -4.61 6.20
CA GLY A 79 -11.05 -5.34 4.99
C GLY A 79 -10.57 -4.71 3.69
N HIS A 80 -10.18 -5.52 2.71
CA HIS A 80 -9.76 -5.08 1.38
C HIS A 80 -10.59 -5.73 0.26
N TRP A 81 -11.73 -5.11 -0.06
CA TRP A 81 -12.61 -5.51 -1.16
C TRP A 81 -13.30 -4.31 -1.83
N SER A 82 -12.81 -3.10 -1.56
CA SER A 82 -13.35 -1.85 -2.06
C SER A 82 -12.27 -0.79 -2.11
N ASN A 83 -12.50 0.26 -2.87
CA ASN A 83 -11.66 1.46 -2.86
C ASN A 83 -11.56 2.07 -1.45
N HIS A 84 -10.36 2.53 -1.13
CA HIS A 84 -9.97 3.09 0.16
C HIS A 84 -9.23 4.44 -0.03
N GLY A 85 -9.97 5.45 -0.49
CA GLY A 85 -9.43 6.77 -0.80
C GLY A 85 -8.86 7.51 0.42
N LYS A 86 -9.47 7.38 1.61
CA LYS A 86 -8.98 8.04 2.83
C LYS A 86 -7.64 7.47 3.27
N TYR A 87 -7.45 6.16 3.13
CA TYR A 87 -6.15 5.52 3.30
C TYR A 87 -5.14 6.09 2.30
N THR A 88 -5.49 6.12 1.01
CA THR A 88 -4.63 6.65 -0.05
C THR A 88 -4.20 8.09 0.22
N ASP A 89 -5.12 8.97 0.62
CA ASP A 89 -4.83 10.38 0.95
C ASP A 89 -3.79 10.52 2.07
N VAL A 90 -3.87 9.68 3.12
CA VAL A 90 -2.93 9.71 4.24
C VAL A 90 -1.54 9.27 3.79
N ILE A 91 -1.45 8.24 2.94
CA ILE A 91 -0.18 7.77 2.41
C ILE A 91 0.40 8.79 1.43
N GLU A 92 -0.43 9.36 0.56
CA GLU A 92 -0.03 10.38 -0.42
C GLU A 92 0.54 11.62 0.25
N SER A 93 -0.06 12.09 1.36
CA SER A 93 0.49 13.21 2.13
C SER A 93 1.95 12.99 2.55
N LYS A 94 2.30 11.75 2.92
CA LYS A 94 3.68 11.40 3.31
C LYS A 94 4.60 11.28 2.10
N VAL A 95 4.14 10.66 1.02
CA VAL A 95 4.90 10.53 -0.23
C VAL A 95 5.18 11.91 -0.83
N SER A 96 4.18 12.80 -0.84
CA SER A 96 4.31 14.18 -1.30
C SER A 96 5.37 14.96 -0.51
N ASN A 97 5.44 14.78 0.81
CA ASN A 97 6.47 15.42 1.62
C ASN A 97 7.88 14.88 1.32
N LEU A 98 8.01 13.57 1.12
CA LEU A 98 9.28 12.95 0.72
C LEU A 98 9.73 13.44 -0.68
N SER A 99 8.79 13.49 -1.64
CA SER A 99 9.02 14.00 -3.00
C SER A 99 9.48 15.46 -2.99
N LYS A 100 8.86 16.34 -2.21
CA LYS A 100 9.31 17.74 -2.06
C LYS A 100 10.76 17.84 -1.54
N MET A 101 11.16 16.97 -0.60
CA MET A 101 12.54 16.95 -0.10
C MET A 101 13.52 16.42 -1.16
N PHE A 102 13.11 15.41 -1.91
CA PHE A 102 13.88 14.85 -3.03
C PHE A 102 14.11 15.90 -4.13
N GLU A 103 13.04 16.55 -4.60
CA GLU A 103 13.09 17.57 -5.66
C GLU A 103 13.91 18.80 -5.26
N ALA A 104 13.92 19.14 -3.96
CA ALA A 104 14.76 20.20 -3.42
C ALA A 104 16.25 19.80 -3.30
N GLY A 105 16.65 18.60 -3.72
CA GLY A 105 18.02 18.10 -3.63
C GLY A 105 18.50 17.82 -2.20
N LYS A 106 17.57 17.65 -1.25
CA LYS A 106 17.88 17.53 0.19
C LYS A 106 18.10 16.09 0.66
N LEU A 107 17.94 15.12 -0.23
CA LEU A 107 18.04 13.70 0.09
C LEU A 107 19.11 13.03 -0.77
N SER A 108 20.04 12.33 -0.12
CA SER A 108 20.82 11.27 -0.76
C SER A 108 19.94 10.06 -1.09
N ASP A 109 20.43 9.17 -1.95
CA ASP A 109 19.73 7.90 -2.25
C ASP A 109 19.43 7.09 -1.00
N THR A 110 20.39 6.99 -0.07
CA THR A 110 20.20 6.29 1.20
C THR A 110 19.05 6.92 2.01
N GLN A 111 19.00 8.25 2.09
CA GLN A 111 17.92 8.93 2.81
C GLN A 111 16.57 8.76 2.10
N LEU A 112 16.57 8.71 0.77
CA LEU A 112 15.37 8.49 -0.02
C LEU A 112 14.81 7.07 0.21
N VAL A 113 15.67 6.04 0.18
CA VAL A 113 15.31 4.65 0.48
C VAL A 113 14.82 4.49 1.92
N LEU A 114 15.51 5.09 2.89
CA LEU A 114 15.05 5.08 4.28
C LEU A 114 13.72 5.83 4.45
N GLY A 115 13.52 6.92 3.69
CA GLY A 115 12.29 7.70 3.68
C GLY A 115 11.10 6.89 3.19
N ILE A 116 11.21 6.23 2.04
CA ILE A 116 10.12 5.41 1.50
C ILE A 116 9.83 4.20 2.40
N GLY A 117 10.87 3.57 2.95
CA GLY A 117 10.72 2.46 3.91
C GLY A 117 9.99 2.89 5.20
N LYS A 118 10.23 4.10 5.70
CA LYS A 118 9.48 4.66 6.84
C LYS A 118 8.00 4.84 6.54
N ILE A 119 7.65 5.20 5.30
CA ILE A 119 6.24 5.33 4.88
C ILE A 119 5.58 3.95 4.82
N GLN A 120 6.26 2.95 4.27
CA GLN A 120 5.79 1.56 4.26
C GLN A 120 5.56 1.02 5.68
N ASN A 121 6.51 1.25 6.59
CA ASN A 121 6.36 0.82 7.99
C ASN A 121 5.21 1.54 8.69
N PHE A 122 5.07 2.85 8.50
CA PHE A 122 3.93 3.62 9.01
C PHE A 122 2.59 3.03 8.54
N ALA A 123 2.48 2.72 7.24
CA ALA A 123 1.29 2.14 6.66
C ALA A 123 0.98 0.76 7.27
N ARG A 124 1.99 -0.11 7.36
CA ARG A 124 1.87 -1.45 7.94
C ARG A 124 1.40 -1.39 9.39
N GLU A 125 2.13 -0.65 10.23
CA GLU A 125 1.81 -0.50 11.64
C GLU A 125 0.43 0.14 11.85
N GLY A 126 0.04 1.09 10.99
CA GLY A 126 -1.27 1.71 11.05
C GLY A 126 -2.41 0.73 10.72
N LEU A 127 -2.22 -0.17 9.75
CA LEU A 127 -3.19 -1.21 9.40
C LEU A 127 -3.29 -2.26 10.51
N GLU A 128 -2.15 -2.74 11.01
CA GLU A 128 -2.08 -3.73 12.10
C GLU A 128 -2.66 -3.19 13.41
N ALA A 129 -2.50 -1.89 13.68
CA ALA A 129 -3.05 -1.23 14.85
C ALA A 129 -4.46 -0.64 14.65
N ASN A 130 -5.12 -0.90 13.50
CA ASN A 130 -6.44 -0.35 13.15
C ASN A 130 -6.56 1.17 13.32
N ARG A 131 -5.52 1.91 12.94
CA ARG A 131 -5.47 3.38 13.03
C ARG A 131 -6.09 4.08 11.81
N PHE A 132 -6.29 3.35 10.72
CA PHE A 132 -6.93 3.89 9.52
C PHE A 132 -8.45 3.83 9.63
N VAL A 133 -9.11 4.73 8.91
CA VAL A 133 -10.57 4.82 8.92
C VAL A 133 -11.14 3.57 8.25
N VAL A 134 -12.09 2.93 8.93
CA VAL A 134 -12.87 1.81 8.40
C VAL A 134 -14.34 2.15 8.40
N ASP A 135 -15.10 1.48 7.54
CA ASP A 135 -16.55 1.51 7.60
C ASP A 135 -17.04 0.77 8.86
N ALA A 136 -17.81 1.46 9.70
CA ALA A 136 -18.22 0.92 11.00
C ALA A 136 -19.14 -0.33 10.92
N ILE A 137 -19.79 -0.56 9.77
CA ILE A 137 -20.75 -1.67 9.58
C ILE A 137 -20.08 -2.87 8.93
N THR A 138 -19.19 -2.62 7.98
CA THR A 138 -18.59 -3.64 7.12
C THR A 138 -17.14 -3.94 7.48
N GLY A 139 -16.45 -3.04 8.15
CA GLY A 139 -15.03 -3.15 8.51
C GLY A 139 -14.08 -2.98 7.32
N ARG A 140 -14.58 -2.59 6.14
CA ARG A 140 -13.73 -2.32 4.97
C ARG A 140 -12.88 -1.08 5.21
N LEU A 141 -11.65 -1.09 4.72
CA LEU A 141 -10.77 0.07 4.68
C LEU A 141 -11.43 1.17 3.82
N LEU A 142 -11.32 2.42 4.28
CA LEU A 142 -11.88 3.60 3.60
C LEU A 142 -10.81 4.55 3.09
#